data_AF-A0A9X0PFR9-F1
#
_entry.id   AF-A0A9X0PFR9-F1
#
_cell.length_a   1.000
_cell.length_b   1.000
_cell.length_c   1.000
_cell.angle_alpha   90.00
_cell.angle_beta   90.00
_cell.angle_gamma   90.00
#
_symmetry.space_group_name_H-M   'P 1'
#
loop_
_entity.id
_entity.type
_entity.pdbx_description
1 polymer ?
#
loop_
_entity_poly.entity_id
_entity_poly.type
_entity_poly.pdbx_seq_one_letter_code
_entity_poly.pdbx_strand_id
1 'polypeptide(L)' 'MTQYLITTFTDSTGQTFTEVIKPRHNQTFSVVEAESKGEALSKYEEVGNND' A
#
# COMPACT_ATOMS: atom_id res chain seq x y z
N MET A 1 1.81 19.14 5.42
CA MET A 1 2.77 18.07 5.78
C MET A 1 2.93 17.14 4.59
N THR A 2 4.12 16.58 4.35
CA THR A 2 4.37 15.66 3.22
C THR A 2 4.29 14.22 3.70
N GLN A 3 3.49 13.39 3.03
CA GLN A 3 3.40 11.96 3.31
C GLN A 3 4.50 11.22 2.53
N TYR A 4 5.01 10.11 3.06
CA TYR A 4 5.95 9.21 2.39
C TYR A 4 5.50 7.78 2.63
N LEU A 5 5.57 6.93 1.61
CA LEU A 5 5.38 5.49 1.74
C LEU A 5 6.75 4.83 1.89
N ILE A 6 6.94 4.08 2.98
CA ILE A 6 8.12 3.26 3.19
C ILE A 6 7.71 1.81 2.97
N THR A 7 8.33 1.15 2.00
CA THR A 7 8.12 -0.29 1.77
C THR A 7 9.38 -1.03 2.17
N THR A 8 9.22 -2.24 2.67
CA THR A 8 10.35 -3.11 2.99
C THR A 8 9.99 -4.52 2.57
N PHE A 9 10.85 -5.13 1.77
CA PHE A 9 10.66 -6.51 1.33
C PHE A 9 11.98 -7.26 1.44
N THR A 10 11.88 -8.52 1.83
CA THR A 10 13.01 -9.44 1.91
C THR A 10 12.91 -10.41 0.75
N ASP A 11 13.96 -10.46 -0.06
CA ASP A 11 14.04 -11.41 -1.17
C ASP A 11 14.30 -12.84 -0.65
N SER A 12 14.08 -13.84 -1.52
CA SER A 12 14.40 -15.26 -1.27
C SER A 12 15.84 -15.51 -0.79
N THR A 13 16.78 -14.62 -1.13
CA THR A 13 18.18 -14.65 -0.68
C THR A 13 18.39 -14.14 0.75
N GLY A 14 17.34 -13.64 1.42
CA GLY A 14 17.42 -13.05 2.76
C GLY A 14 17.88 -11.59 2.79
N GLN A 15 18.09 -10.98 1.63
CA GLN A 15 18.43 -9.55 1.54
C GLN A 15 17.16 -8.70 1.66
N THR A 16 17.18 -7.78 2.61
CA THR A 16 16.10 -6.80 2.82
C THR A 16 16.38 -5.51 2.06
N PHE A 17 15.39 -5.07 1.30
CA PHE A 17 15.40 -3.80 0.59
C PHE A 17 14.38 -2.85 1.20
N THR A 18 14.77 -1.60 1.38
CA THR A 18 13.88 -0.53 1.87
C THR A 18 13.78 0.55 0.81
N GLU A 19 12.55 0.87 0.40
CA GLU A 19 12.28 1.92 -0.57
C GLU A 19 11.44 3.03 0.05
N VAL A 20 11.73 4.27 -0.33
CA VAL A 20 11.00 5.44 0.11
C VAL A 20 10.37 6.11 -1.10
N ILE A 21 9.04 6.16 -1.13
CA ILE A 21 8.25 6.67 -2.24
C ILE A 21 7.52 7.92 -1.79
N LYS A 22 7.74 9.03 -2.51
CA LYS A 22 7.01 10.27 -2.30
C LYS A 22 5.76 10.30 -3.20
N PRO A 23 4.53 10.37 -2.65
CA PRO A 23 3.31 10.54 -3.42
C PRO A 23 3.30 11.89 -4.15
N ARG A 24 2.62 11.92 -5.30
CA ARG A 24 2.24 13.17 -5.98
C ARG A 24 1.12 13.87 -5.22
N HIS A 25 0.84 15.13 -5.57
CA HIS A 25 -0.13 15.98 -4.88
C HIS A 25 -1.56 15.40 -4.84
N ASN A 26 -1.90 14.55 -5.81
CA ASN A 26 -3.21 13.92 -5.98
C ASN A 26 -3.16 12.39 -5.77
N GLN A 27 -2.10 11.87 -5.14
CA GLN A 27 -1.89 10.44 -4.95
C GLN A 27 -1.92 10.12 -3.45
N THR A 28 -2.71 9.11 -3.09
CA THR A 28 -2.78 8.55 -1.74
C THR A 28 -2.45 7.06 -1.82
N PHE A 29 -1.79 6.54 -0.78
CA PHE A 29 -1.52 5.11 -0.65
C PHE A 29 -2.44 4.53 0.42
N SER A 30 -3.00 3.35 0.15
CA SER A 30 -3.80 2.59 1.10
C SER A 30 -3.26 1.17 1.14
N VAL A 31 -3.04 0.66 2.35
CA VAL A 31 -2.56 -0.69 2.59
C VAL A 31 -3.75 -1.50 3.11
N VAL A 32 -4.11 -2.54 2.38
CA VAL A 32 -5.21 -3.45 2.72
C VAL A 32 -4.68 -4.88 2.72
N GLU A 33 -5.15 -5.69 3.67
CA GLU A 33 -4.82 -7.11 3.72
C GLU A 33 -5.79 -7.87 2.81
N ALA A 34 -5.25 -8.52 1.78
CA ALA A 34 -6.04 -9.27 0.80
C ALA A 34 -5.17 -10.35 0.13
N GLU A 35 -5.80 -11.46 -0.24
CA GLU A 35 -5.13 -12.58 -0.90
C GLU A 35 -5.01 -12.37 -2.42
N SER A 36 -5.80 -11.45 -2.97
CA SER A 36 -5.79 -11.13 -4.39
C SER A 36 -5.99 -9.64 -4.66
N LYS A 37 -5.59 -9.19 -5.85
CA LYS A 37 -5.84 -7.82 -6.31
C LYS A 37 -7.34 -7.47 -6.33
N GLY A 38 -8.19 -8.43 -6.66
CA GLY A 38 -9.64 -8.23 -6.68
C GLY A 38 -10.21 -8.01 -5.29
N GLU A 39 -9.81 -8.85 -4.33
CA GLU A 39 -10.22 -8.71 -2.93
C GLU A 39 -9.68 -7.42 -2.30
N ALA A 40 -8.44 -7.03 -2.63
CA ALA A 40 -7.87 -5.76 -2.18
C ALA A 40 -8.74 -4.57 -2.62
N LEU A 41 -9.24 -4.60 -3.86
CA LEU A 41 -10.12 -3.58 -4.39
C LEU A 41 -11.48 -3.59 -3.67
N SER A 42 -12.10 -4.77 -3.54
CA SER A 42 -13.39 -4.90 -2.86
C SER A 42 -13.34 -4.43 -1.40
N LYS A 43 -12.27 -4.77 -0.65
CA LYS A 43 -12.07 -4.28 0.72
C LYS A 43 -11.90 -2.77 0.79
N TYR A 44 -11.16 -2.19 -0.17
CA TYR A 44 -10.99 -0.74 -0.23
C TYR A 44 -12.33 -0.02 -0.52
N GLU A 45 -13.12 -0.56 -1.45
CA GLU A 45 -14.43 -0.01 -1.81
C GLU A 45 -15.48 -0.18 -0.70
N GLU A 46 -15.45 -1.30 0.03
CA GLU A 46 -16.36 -1.57 1.16
C GLU A 46 -16.12 -0.60 2.34
N VAL A 47 -14.87 -0.27 2.66
CA VAL A 47 -14.53 0.70 3.70
C VAL A 47 -15.04 2.12 3.37
N GLY A 48 -15.16 2.47 2.10
CA GLY A 48 -15.68 3.77 1.66
C GLY A 48 -17.21 3.89 1.67
N ASN A 49 -17.96 2.78 1.76
CA ASN A 49 -19.42 2.73 1.64
C ASN A 49 -20.14 2.56 2.99
N ASN A 50 -19.43 2.60 4.11
CA ASN A 50 -19.99 2.48 5.46
C ASN A 50 -20.22 3.84 6.17
N ASP A 51 -20.28 4.94 5.42
CA ASP A 51 -20.61 6.29 5.93
C ASP A 51 -22.07 6.66 5.63
#